data_AF-V4Y4E8-F1
#
_entry.id   AF-V4Y4E8-F1
#
_cell.length_a   1.000
_cell.length_b   1.000
_cell.length_c   1.000
_cell.angle_alpha   90.00
_cell.angle_beta   90.00
_cell.angle_gamma   90.00
#
_symmetry.space_group_name_H-M   'P 1'
#
loop_
_entity.id
_entity.type
_entity.pdbx_description
1 polymer ?
#
loop_
_entity_poly.entity_id
_entity_poly.type
_entity_poly.pdbx_seq_one_letter_code
_entity_poly.pdbx_strand_id
1 'polypeptide(L)'
;MATHQTGSGGLTDQYSTIAIVASVLIGLLTIPVGLLIPAYFYFKADRGEGAQQSGLEVWTVILLGIFGIAAVEIGGRKGAKILWGLTVLVLLLFVGLFATVLGGMAL
;
A
#
# COMPACT_ATOMS: atom_id res chain seq x y z
N MET A 1 35.79 -25.30 35.52
CA MET A 1 36.10 -24.11 34.70
C MET A 1 34.80 -23.75 33.99
N ALA A 2 34.06 -22.79 34.53
CA ALA A 2 32.77 -22.39 33.97
C ALA A 2 33.02 -21.48 32.76
N THR A 3 32.76 -21.97 31.56
CA THR A 3 32.71 -21.12 30.38
C THR A 3 31.39 -20.36 30.40
N HIS A 4 31.42 -19.11 30.87
CA HIS A 4 30.38 -18.14 30.60
C HIS A 4 30.28 -17.97 29.08
N GLN A 5 29.29 -18.62 28.47
CA GLN A 5 28.84 -18.20 27.15
C GLN A 5 27.91 -17.00 27.36
N THR A 6 28.50 -15.81 27.40
CA THR A 6 27.78 -14.56 27.12
C THR A 6 27.46 -14.52 25.63
N GLY A 7 26.53 -15.37 25.19
CA GLY A 7 25.88 -15.17 23.89
C GLY A 7 24.89 -14.05 24.07
N SER A 8 25.22 -12.85 23.59
CA SER A 8 24.25 -11.78 23.45
C SER A 8 23.10 -12.29 22.59
N GLY A 9 21.99 -12.66 23.22
CA GLY A 9 20.75 -13.05 22.55
C GLY A 9 19.91 -11.81 22.27
N GLY A 10 20.47 -10.83 21.56
CA GLY A 10 19.74 -9.62 21.20
C GLY A 10 18.62 -9.97 20.23
N LEU A 11 17.46 -9.33 20.35
CA LEU A 11 16.33 -9.53 19.42
C LEU A 11 16.72 -9.26 17.95
N THR A 12 17.76 -8.46 17.72
CA THR A 12 18.34 -8.18 16.40
C THR A 12 19.25 -9.28 15.88
N ASP A 13 19.83 -10.12 16.74
CA ASP A 13 20.72 -11.23 16.34
C ASP A 13 19.94 -12.40 15.69
N GLN A 14 18.61 -12.38 15.81
CA GLN A 14 17.70 -13.31 15.14
C GLN A 14 17.46 -12.97 13.67
N TYR A 15 17.87 -11.78 13.22
CA TYR A 15 17.64 -11.29 11.86
C TYR A 15 18.97 -10.94 11.18
N SER A 16 19.04 -11.15 9.87
CA SER A 16 20.22 -10.75 9.11
C SER A 16 20.38 -9.23 9.10
N THR A 17 21.63 -8.74 9.06
CA THR A 17 21.93 -7.31 8.91
C THR A 17 21.21 -6.69 7.71
N ILE A 18 21.07 -7.45 6.61
CA ILE A 18 20.35 -7.01 5.41
C ILE A 18 18.87 -6.77 5.71
N ALA A 19 18.21 -7.64 6.47
CA ALA A 19 16.81 -7.48 6.83
C ALA A 19 16.59 -6.25 7.71
N ILE A 20 17.52 -5.97 8.63
CA ILE A 20 17.48 -4.78 9.49
C ILE A 20 17.65 -3.50 8.64
N VAL A 21 18.62 -3.50 7.71
CA VAL A 21 18.82 -2.35 6.81
C VAL A 21 17.59 -2.14 5.92
N ALA A 22 17.03 -3.22 5.35
CA ALA A 22 15.83 -3.14 4.53
C ALA A 22 14.63 -2.60 5.31
N SER A 23 14.41 -3.03 6.56
CA SER A 23 13.29 -2.56 7.36
C SER A 23 13.41 -1.06 7.70
N VAL A 24 14.62 -0.58 8.00
CA VAL A 24 14.89 0.85 8.19
C VAL A 24 14.60 1.63 6.91
N LEU A 25 15.10 1.17 5.76
CA LEU A 25 14.87 1.83 4.47
C LEU A 25 13.38 1.89 4.13
N ILE A 26 12.66 0.78 4.27
CA ILE A 26 11.21 0.73 4.02
C ILE A 26 10.46 1.62 5.00
N GLY A 27 10.82 1.62 6.28
CA GLY A 27 10.22 2.50 7.29
C GLY A 27 10.42 3.97 6.93
N LEU A 28 11.62 4.36 6.52
CA LEU A 28 11.93 5.72 6.07
C LEU A 28 11.17 6.10 4.80
N LEU A 29 10.98 5.18 3.86
CA LEU A 29 10.24 5.42 2.61
C LEU A 29 8.72 5.43 2.80
N THR A 30 8.21 4.79 3.85
CA THR A 30 6.76 4.73 4.11
C THR A 30 6.18 6.12 4.38
N ILE A 31 6.89 6.98 5.11
CA ILE A 31 6.45 8.35 5.41
C ILE A 31 6.30 9.20 4.13
N PRO A 32 7.34 9.42 3.30
CA PRO A 32 7.23 10.24 2.10
C PRO A 32 6.24 9.64 1.09
N VAL A 33 6.17 8.31 0.95
CA VAL A 33 5.16 7.66 0.10
C VAL A 33 3.75 7.92 0.61
N GLY A 34 3.52 7.85 1.93
CA GLY A 34 2.23 8.17 2.55
C GLY A 34 1.79 9.62 2.35
N LEU A 35 2.75 10.55 2.22
CA LEU A 35 2.48 11.96 1.97
C LEU A 35 2.12 12.29 0.52
N LEU A 36 2.31 11.36 -0.43
CA LEU A 36 1.98 11.59 -1.84
C LEU A 36 0.50 11.87 -2.08
N ILE A 37 -0.39 11.22 -1.32
CA ILE A 37 -1.85 11.41 -1.45
C ILE A 37 -2.26 12.83 -0.99
N PRO A 38 -1.91 13.30 0.23
CA PRO A 38 -2.14 14.69 0.62
C PRO A 38 -1.49 15.71 -0.32
N ALA A 39 -0.23 15.48 -0.73
CA ALA A 39 0.49 16.38 -1.61
C ALA A 39 -0.21 16.52 -2.97
N TYR A 40 -0.69 15.42 -3.53
CA TYR A 40 -1.47 15.41 -4.77
C TYR A 40 -2.70 16.32 -4.67
N PHE A 41 -3.51 16.19 -3.62
CA PHE A 41 -4.69 17.03 -3.43
C PHE A 41 -4.34 18.50 -3.18
N TYR A 42 -3.26 18.76 -2.44
CA TYR A 42 -2.75 20.12 -2.24
C TYR A 42 -2.41 20.79 -3.57
N PHE A 43 -1.61 20.13 -4.42
CA PHE A 43 -1.26 20.68 -5.73
C PHE A 43 -2.46 20.84 -6.66
N LYS A 44 -3.45 19.95 -6.56
CA LYS A 44 -4.68 20.09 -7.33
C LYS A 44 -5.52 21.28 -6.90
N ALA A 45 -5.59 21.54 -5.60
CA ALA A 45 -6.26 22.70 -5.04
C ALA A 45 -5.54 24.01 -5.40
N ASP A 46 -4.20 24.02 -5.31
CA ASP A 46 -3.36 25.17 -5.67
C ASP A 46 -3.53 25.59 -7.14
N ARG A 47 -3.73 24.62 -8.04
CA ARG A 47 -4.05 24.87 -9.46
C ARG A 47 -5.51 25.25 -9.74
N GLY A 48 -6.38 25.27 -8.73
CA GLY A 48 -7.82 25.49 -8.90
C GLY A 48 -8.59 24.34 -9.56
N GLU A 49 -7.94 23.18 -9.73
CA GLU A 49 -8.51 21.99 -10.37
C GLU A 49 -9.28 21.09 -9.38
N GLY A 50 -9.08 21.29 -8.07
CA GLY A 50 -9.71 20.48 -7.03
C GLY A 50 -11.24 20.46 -7.10
N ALA A 51 -11.87 21.59 -7.43
CA ALA A 51 -13.33 21.68 -7.58
C ALA A 51 -13.88 20.92 -8.79
N GLN A 52 -13.03 20.60 -9.77
CA GLN A 52 -13.42 19.87 -10.98
C GLN A 52 -13.36 18.35 -10.78
N GLN A 53 -12.69 17.88 -9.72
CA GLN A 53 -12.68 16.45 -9.40
C GLN A 53 -14.04 15.99 -8.91
N SER A 54 -14.50 14.91 -9.52
CA SER A 54 -15.64 14.15 -9.02
C SER A 54 -15.26 13.38 -7.75
N GLY A 55 -16.25 13.13 -6.89
CA GLY A 55 -16.03 12.35 -5.68
C GLY A 55 -15.47 10.94 -5.95
N LEU A 56 -15.78 10.34 -7.12
CA LEU A 56 -15.20 9.06 -7.51
C LEU A 56 -13.67 9.15 -7.64
N GLU A 57 -13.17 10.19 -8.30
CA GLU A 57 -11.73 10.39 -8.51
C GLU A 57 -11.01 10.63 -7.18
N VAL A 58 -11.62 11.41 -6.28
CA VAL A 58 -11.09 11.64 -4.93
C VAL A 58 -10.97 10.32 -4.15
N TRP A 59 -12.04 9.54 -4.08
CA TRP A 59 -12.02 8.25 -3.38
C TRP A 59 -11.09 7.23 -4.02
N THR A 60 -10.96 7.23 -5.35
CA THR A 60 -9.97 6.42 -6.07
C THR A 60 -8.55 6.72 -5.60
N VAL A 61 -8.19 8.00 -5.48
CA VAL A 61 -6.85 8.40 -5.03
C VAL A 61 -6.61 8.07 -3.56
N ILE A 62 -7.61 8.30 -2.70
CA ILE A 62 -7.50 8.01 -1.26
C ILE A 62 -7.31 6.51 -1.00
N LEU A 63 -8.12 5.67 -1.64
CA LEU A 63 -8.16 4.24 -1.32
C LEU A 63 -7.14 3.42 -2.11
N LEU A 64 -6.77 3.86 -3.31
CA LEU A 64 -5.87 3.12 -4.21
C LEU A 64 -4.49 3.78 -4.38
N GLY A 65 -4.24 4.87 -3.64
CA GLY A 65 -2.95 5.53 -3.52
C GLY A 65 -2.35 5.95 -4.86
N ILE A 66 -1.07 5.62 -5.08
CA ILE A 66 -0.33 5.99 -6.30
C ILE A 66 -1.01 5.48 -7.57
N PHE A 67 -1.59 4.27 -7.54
CA PHE A 67 -2.35 3.75 -8.69
C PHE A 67 -3.60 4.58 -8.96
N GLY A 68 -4.28 5.02 -7.89
CA GLY A 68 -5.41 5.93 -7.99
C GLY A 68 -5.02 7.27 -8.61
N ILE A 69 -3.90 7.85 -8.19
CA ILE A 69 -3.33 9.07 -8.78
C ILE A 69 -3.10 8.87 -10.28
N ALA A 70 -2.36 7.82 -10.66
CA ALA A 70 -2.06 7.57 -12.07
C ALA A 70 -3.33 7.36 -12.92
N ALA A 71 -4.30 6.59 -12.43
CA ALA A 71 -5.54 6.33 -13.17
C ALA A 71 -6.38 7.60 -13.36
N VAL A 72 -6.47 8.46 -12.35
CA VAL A 72 -7.20 9.72 -12.41
C VAL A 72 -6.48 10.74 -13.30
N GLU A 73 -5.16 10.86 -13.22
CA GLU A 73 -4.43 11.82 -14.05
C GLU A 73 -4.39 11.42 -15.53
N ILE A 74 -4.37 10.11 -15.84
CA ILE A 74 -4.36 9.62 -17.23
C ILE A 74 -5.77 9.61 -17.83
N GLY A 75 -6.79 9.23 -17.05
CA GLY A 75 -8.12 8.89 -17.58
C GLY A 75 -9.29 9.61 -16.90
N GLY A 76 -9.03 10.50 -15.95
CA GLY A 76 -10.04 11.16 -15.12
C GLY A 76 -11.03 10.15 -14.53
N ARG A 77 -12.31 10.51 -14.58
CA ARG A 77 -13.42 9.67 -14.10
C ARG A 77 -13.50 8.31 -14.81
N LYS A 78 -13.10 8.21 -16.09
CA LYS A 78 -13.09 6.92 -16.81
C LYS A 78 -12.00 6.01 -16.28
N GLY A 79 -10.78 6.56 -16.09
CA GLY A 79 -9.67 5.83 -15.48
C GLY A 79 -10.01 5.34 -14.08
N ALA A 80 -10.62 6.20 -13.26
CA ALA A 80 -11.13 5.83 -11.94
C ALA A 80 -12.10 4.64 -11.96
N LYS A 81 -13.07 4.64 -12.89
CA LYS A 81 -14.03 3.52 -13.04
C LYS A 81 -13.35 2.21 -13.42
N ILE A 82 -12.40 2.26 -14.36
CA ILE A 82 -11.66 1.08 -14.80
C ILE A 82 -10.87 0.50 -13.63
N LEU A 83 -10.16 1.35 -12.89
CA LEU A 83 -9.38 0.92 -11.75
C LEU A 83 -10.26 0.29 -10.66
N TRP A 84 -11.41 0.89 -10.34
CA TRP A 84 -12.38 0.27 -9.43
C TRP A 84 -12.90 -1.08 -9.91
N GLY A 85 -13.18 -1.22 -11.20
CA GLY A 85 -13.57 -2.52 -11.77
C GLY A 85 -12.50 -3.59 -11.57
N LEU A 86 -11.23 -3.24 -11.78
CA LEU A 86 -10.09 -4.13 -11.52
C LEU A 86 -9.94 -4.43 -10.03
N THR A 87 -10.07 -3.43 -9.15
CA THR A 87 -10.00 -3.61 -7.70
C THR A 87 -11.06 -4.60 -7.21
N VAL A 88 -12.31 -4.45 -7.65
CA VAL A 88 -13.40 -5.37 -7.30
C VAL A 88 -13.13 -6.77 -7.83
N LEU A 89 -12.66 -6.91 -9.07
CA LEU A 89 -12.31 -8.20 -9.65
C LEU A 89 -11.23 -8.91 -8.83
N VAL A 90 -10.14 -8.21 -8.50
CA VAL A 90 -9.04 -8.76 -7.68
C VAL A 90 -9.53 -9.14 -6.29
N LEU A 91 -10.37 -8.31 -5.66
CA LEU A 91 -10.95 -8.60 -4.36
C LEU A 91 -11.79 -9.89 -4.39
N LEU A 92 -12.63 -10.08 -5.43
CA LEU A 92 -13.42 -11.30 -5.59
C LEU A 92 -12.54 -12.53 -5.80
N LEU A 93 -11.45 -12.42 -6.56
CA LEU A 93 -10.49 -13.51 -6.73
C LEU A 93 -9.82 -13.87 -5.41
N PHE A 94 -9.43 -12.88 -4.60
CA PHE A 94 -8.88 -13.08 -3.27
C PHE A 94 -9.86 -13.76 -2.32
N VAL A 95 -11.12 -13.31 -2.29
CA VAL A 95 -12.17 -13.92 -1.47
C VAL A 95 -12.45 -15.36 -1.91
N GLY A 96 -12.52 -15.60 -3.22
CA GLY A 96 -12.70 -16.94 -3.78
C GLY A 96 -11.54 -17.87 -3.42
N LEU A 97 -10.30 -17.42 -3.59
CA LEU A 97 -9.10 -18.17 -3.21
C LEU A 97 -9.06 -18.44 -1.70
N PHE A 98 -9.40 -17.45 -0.90
CA PHE A 98 -9.44 -17.60 0.56
C PHE A 98 -10.48 -18.65 0.97
N ALA A 99 -11.67 -18.62 0.37
CA ALA A 99 -12.71 -19.61 0.62
C ALA A 99 -12.30 -21.03 0.19
N THR A 100 -11.59 -21.20 -0.94
CA THR A 100 -11.11 -22.52 -1.37
C THR A 100 -10.01 -23.06 -0.46
N VAL A 101 -9.08 -22.21 -0.02
CA VAL A 101 -8.03 -22.60 0.94
C VAL A 101 -8.63 -23.00 2.29
N LEU A 102 -9.55 -22.21 2.83
CA LEU A 102 -10.23 -22.55 4.09
C LEU A 102 -11.09 -23.81 3.97
N GLY A 103 -11.85 -23.95 2.88
CA GLY A 103 -12.67 -25.14 2.63
C GLY A 103 -11.84 -26.41 2.45
N GLY A 104 -10.66 -26.29 1.83
CA GLY A 104 -9.70 -27.38 1.68
C GLY A 104 -8.98 -27.76 2.98
N MET A 105 -8.88 -26.87 3.96
CA MET A 105 -8.35 -27.20 5.30
C MET A 105 -9.39 -27.84 6.23
N ALA A 106 -10.68 -27.76 5.89
CA ALA A 106 -11.78 -28.30 6.68
C ALA A 106 -12.22 -29.72 6.26
N LEU A 107 -11.60 -30.28 5.22
CA LEU A 107 -11.77 -31.65 4.71
C LEU A 107 -10.50 -32.47 4.95
#